data_AF-X0XSU2-F1
#
_entry.id   AF-X0XSU2-F1
#
_cell.length_a   1.000
_cell.length_b   1.000
_cell.length_c   1.000
_cell.angle_alpha   90.00
_cell.angle_beta   90.00
_cell.angle_gamma   90.00
#
_symmetry.space_group_name_H-M   'P 1'
#
loop_
_entity.id
_entity.type
_entity.pdbx_description
1 polymer ?
#
loop_
_entity_poly.entity_id
_entity_poly.type
_entity_poly.pdbx_seq_one_letter_code
_entity_poly.pdbx_strand_id
1 'polypeptide(L)'
;CNSVAFTEEHILHFYFLAGADFVMGPDADYSVRNVFGIAQANPELGARVVRCRHLGAQMLHIISGKSIHPVTAVPGGFSKPLAETERQKLLPMAEEVLEFAKWTIAFAKENIFPKFLDVVKSLGVIETGFLGTVGPDGSLNCYDGKLRLMKTDGTYTDFNYDQYLDFISEKVLPWSYMKFPYAKSWGEGFDLDLNAPKGIYRTNTLARINVCDNISTPLAQAELEAFRS
;
A
#
# COMPACT_ATOMS: atom_id res chain seq x y z
N CYS A 1 0.71 14.98 5.65
CA CYS A 1 0.02 14.90 4.34
C CYS A 1 0.10 13.48 3.77
N ASN A 2 1.31 12.97 3.47
CA ASN A 2 1.51 11.66 2.86
C ASN A 2 0.78 10.50 3.58
N SER A 3 0.95 10.36 4.89
CA SER A 3 0.31 9.27 5.64
C SER A 3 -1.22 9.28 5.55
N VAL A 4 -1.85 10.46 5.47
CA VAL A 4 -3.31 10.57 5.34
C VAL A 4 -3.77 10.10 3.97
N ALA A 5 -3.06 10.47 2.91
CA ALA A 5 -3.33 9.99 1.56
C ALA A 5 -3.15 8.46 1.47
N PHE A 6 -2.05 7.95 2.07
CA PHE A 6 -1.76 6.52 2.13
C PHE A 6 -2.87 5.73 2.84
N THR A 7 -3.43 6.25 3.93
CA THR A 7 -4.56 5.62 4.61
C THR A 7 -5.85 5.66 3.77
N GLU A 8 -6.17 6.81 3.17
CA GLU A 8 -7.38 6.97 2.35
C GLU A 8 -7.38 6.05 1.12
N GLU A 9 -6.25 5.93 0.43
CA GLU A 9 -6.12 5.07 -0.76
C GLU A 9 -6.24 3.59 -0.40
N HIS A 10 -5.73 3.15 0.77
CA HIS A 10 -5.81 1.76 1.19
C HIS A 10 -7.23 1.38 1.61
N ILE A 11 -7.97 2.31 2.25
CA ILE A 11 -9.41 2.13 2.51
C ILE A 11 -10.16 2.03 1.18
N LEU A 12 -9.87 2.94 0.23
CA LEU A 12 -10.47 2.92 -1.10
C LEU A 12 -10.23 1.57 -1.79
N HIS A 13 -8.98 1.14 -1.95
CA HIS A 13 -8.66 -0.09 -2.65
C HIS A 13 -9.25 -1.31 -1.95
N PHE A 14 -9.02 -1.47 -0.64
CA PHE A 14 -9.43 -2.68 0.06
C PHE A 14 -10.95 -2.87 0.06
N TYR A 15 -11.74 -1.81 0.22
CA TYR A 15 -13.20 -1.95 0.35
C TYR A 15 -13.98 -1.63 -0.93
N PHE A 16 -13.57 -0.65 -1.73
CA PHE A 16 -14.32 -0.26 -2.93
C PHE A 16 -13.93 -1.07 -4.17
N LEU A 17 -12.69 -1.59 -4.21
CA LEU A 17 -12.17 -2.30 -5.39
C LEU A 17 -12.04 -3.79 -5.10
N ALA A 18 -11.14 -4.17 -4.18
CA ALA A 18 -10.87 -5.58 -3.88
C ALA A 18 -11.96 -6.23 -3.01
N GLY A 19 -12.61 -5.45 -2.16
CA GLY A 19 -13.49 -5.96 -1.10
C GLY A 19 -14.69 -6.74 -1.63
N ALA A 20 -15.16 -6.43 -2.83
CA ALA A 20 -16.30 -7.12 -3.41
C ALA A 20 -16.00 -8.59 -3.70
N ASP A 21 -14.81 -8.89 -4.22
CA ASP A 21 -14.38 -10.26 -4.50
C ASP A 21 -14.22 -11.09 -3.21
N PHE A 22 -13.87 -10.44 -2.10
CA PHE A 22 -13.68 -11.08 -0.81
C PHE A 22 -14.96 -11.21 0.02
N VAL A 23 -15.79 -10.16 0.07
CA VAL A 23 -16.99 -10.10 0.91
C VAL A 23 -18.17 -10.78 0.22
N MET A 24 -18.35 -10.55 -1.08
CA MET A 24 -19.41 -11.19 -1.85
C MET A 24 -18.98 -12.58 -2.35
N GLY A 25 -17.67 -12.77 -2.56
CA GLY A 25 -17.08 -13.98 -3.11
C GLY A 25 -16.86 -13.88 -4.62
N PRO A 26 -15.88 -14.64 -5.17
CA PRO A 26 -15.53 -14.59 -6.59
C PRO A 26 -16.64 -15.10 -7.51
N ASP A 27 -17.51 -15.98 -6.99
CA ASP A 27 -18.64 -16.57 -7.72
C ASP A 27 -19.94 -15.74 -7.63
N ALA A 28 -19.91 -14.60 -6.92
CA ALA A 28 -21.06 -13.71 -6.83
C ALA A 28 -21.41 -13.12 -8.20
N ASP A 29 -22.71 -12.91 -8.44
CA ASP A 29 -23.19 -12.27 -9.66
C ASP A 29 -22.57 -10.88 -9.83
N TYR A 30 -22.17 -10.55 -11.06
CA TYR A 30 -21.48 -9.29 -11.35
C TYR A 30 -22.30 -8.04 -10.98
N SER A 31 -23.64 -8.14 -10.96
CA SER A 31 -24.53 -7.04 -10.58
C SER A 31 -24.42 -6.69 -9.10
N VAL A 32 -23.97 -7.62 -8.25
CA VAL A 32 -23.81 -7.43 -6.80
C VAL A 32 -22.34 -7.46 -6.35
N ARG A 33 -21.40 -7.94 -7.19
CA ARG A 33 -19.96 -7.94 -6.89
C ARG A 33 -19.33 -6.57 -7.11
N ASN A 34 -19.77 -5.61 -6.31
CA ASN A 34 -19.29 -4.24 -6.29
C ASN A 34 -19.54 -3.61 -4.90
N VAL A 35 -19.11 -2.36 -4.71
CA VAL A 35 -19.24 -1.66 -3.42
C VAL A 35 -20.70 -1.55 -2.92
N PHE A 36 -21.68 -1.46 -3.83
CA PHE A 36 -23.09 -1.38 -3.42
C PHE A 36 -23.59 -2.72 -2.87
N GLY A 37 -23.14 -3.85 -3.44
CA GLY A 37 -23.46 -5.17 -2.88
C GLY A 37 -22.88 -5.36 -1.48
N ILE A 38 -21.66 -4.89 -1.24
CA ILE A 38 -21.07 -4.88 0.12
C ILE A 38 -21.95 -4.07 1.07
N ALA A 39 -22.34 -2.86 0.66
CA ALA A 39 -23.18 -1.99 1.49
C ALA A 39 -24.59 -2.55 1.74
N GLN A 40 -25.14 -3.35 0.82
CA GLN A 40 -26.43 -4.03 1.02
C GLN A 40 -26.30 -5.24 1.93
N ALA A 41 -25.27 -6.06 1.73
CA ALA A 41 -25.02 -7.27 2.51
C ALA A 41 -24.55 -6.95 3.94
N ASN A 42 -23.81 -5.85 4.11
CA ASN A 42 -23.34 -5.37 5.40
C ASN A 42 -23.41 -3.83 5.47
N PRO A 43 -24.60 -3.26 5.77
CA PRO A 43 -24.80 -1.81 5.84
C PRO A 43 -23.92 -1.12 6.88
N GLU A 44 -23.66 -1.78 8.01
CA GLU A 44 -22.79 -1.24 9.04
C GLU A 44 -21.35 -1.11 8.54
N LEU A 45 -20.81 -2.15 7.91
CA LEU A 45 -19.49 -2.11 7.29
C LEU A 45 -19.41 -1.02 6.22
N GLY A 46 -20.41 -0.97 5.31
CA GLY A 46 -20.47 0.07 4.28
C GLY A 46 -20.45 1.49 4.87
N ALA A 47 -21.22 1.72 5.94
CA ALA A 47 -21.24 3.01 6.63
C ALA A 47 -19.88 3.36 7.24
N ARG A 48 -19.23 2.42 7.94
CA ARG A 48 -17.89 2.62 8.54
C ARG A 48 -16.83 2.94 7.48
N VAL A 49 -16.85 2.22 6.36
CA VAL A 49 -15.93 2.42 5.22
C VAL A 49 -16.09 3.82 4.63
N VAL A 50 -17.31 4.22 4.29
CA VAL A 50 -17.60 5.54 3.71
C VAL A 50 -17.21 6.64 4.69
N ARG A 51 -17.51 6.46 5.97
CA ARG A 51 -17.16 7.40 7.04
C ARG A 51 -15.65 7.59 7.15
N CYS A 52 -14.87 6.52 7.25
CA CYS A 52 -13.42 6.62 7.43
C CYS A 52 -12.71 7.16 6.18
N ARG A 53 -13.20 6.81 4.98
CA ARG A 53 -12.70 7.40 3.73
C ARG A 53 -13.00 8.90 3.67
N HIS A 54 -14.21 9.30 4.06
CA HIS A 54 -14.59 10.71 4.14
C HIS A 54 -13.70 11.49 5.12
N LEU A 55 -13.39 10.91 6.29
CA LEU A 55 -12.45 11.49 7.23
C LEU A 55 -11.05 11.66 6.63
N GLY A 56 -10.53 10.66 5.91
CA GLY A 56 -9.28 10.78 5.16
C GLY A 56 -9.27 11.98 4.21
N ALA A 57 -10.33 12.13 3.42
CA ALA A 57 -10.49 13.26 2.50
C ALA A 57 -10.60 14.62 3.22
N GLN A 58 -11.31 14.68 4.35
CA GLN A 58 -11.41 15.89 5.18
C GLN A 58 -10.05 16.26 5.79
N MET A 59 -9.32 15.28 6.33
CA MET A 59 -7.97 15.48 6.86
C MET A 59 -7.03 16.01 5.77
N LEU A 60 -7.07 15.44 4.55
CA LEU A 60 -6.32 15.95 3.41
C LEU A 60 -6.71 17.38 3.05
N HIS A 61 -8.01 17.70 3.00
CA HIS A 61 -8.47 19.06 2.70
C HIS A 61 -7.90 20.08 3.70
N ILE A 62 -7.98 19.77 5.00
CA ILE A 62 -7.46 20.63 6.07
C ILE A 62 -5.94 20.81 5.92
N ILE A 63 -5.19 19.71 5.80
CA ILE A 63 -3.71 19.76 5.76
C ILE A 63 -3.21 20.40 4.47
N SER A 64 -3.86 20.09 3.34
CA SER A 64 -3.26 20.31 2.02
C SER A 64 -4.02 21.27 1.10
N GLY A 65 -5.06 21.91 1.62
CA GLY A 65 -5.89 22.91 0.93
C GLY A 65 -6.94 22.31 -0.01
N LYS A 66 -6.72 21.08 -0.49
CA LYS A 66 -7.68 20.32 -1.31
C LYS A 66 -7.59 18.84 -0.96
N SER A 67 -8.71 18.14 -0.98
CA SER A 67 -8.73 16.68 -0.78
C SER A 67 -8.12 15.93 -1.98
N ILE A 68 -8.27 16.50 -3.19
CA ILE A 68 -7.73 15.99 -4.45
C ILE A 68 -6.90 17.10 -5.07
N HIS A 69 -5.70 16.76 -5.55
CA HIS A 69 -4.70 17.71 -6.05
C HIS A 69 -4.26 18.71 -4.96
N PRO A 70 -3.56 18.24 -3.91
CA PRO A 70 -3.05 19.09 -2.83
C PRO A 70 -2.16 20.22 -3.38
N VAL A 71 -2.21 21.40 -2.74
CA VAL A 71 -1.55 22.63 -3.27
C VAL A 71 -0.58 23.29 -2.28
N THR A 72 -0.34 22.64 -1.14
CA THR A 72 0.42 23.26 -0.04
C THR A 72 1.91 22.98 -0.06
N ALA A 73 2.35 21.88 -0.69
CA ALA A 73 3.78 21.60 -0.85
C ALA A 73 4.35 22.50 -1.95
N VAL A 74 5.34 23.34 -1.60
CA VAL A 74 6.02 24.28 -2.48
C VAL A 74 7.54 24.14 -2.33
N PRO A 75 8.36 24.62 -3.29
CA PRO A 75 9.80 24.65 -3.09
C PRO A 75 10.17 25.34 -1.78
N GLY A 76 10.94 24.67 -0.93
CA GLY A 76 11.33 25.17 0.40
C GLY A 76 10.39 24.80 1.55
N GLY A 77 9.25 24.12 1.31
CA GLY A 77 8.42 23.58 2.39
C GLY A 77 6.92 23.62 2.10
N PHE A 78 6.15 24.22 3.02
CA PHE A 78 4.70 24.32 2.92
C PHE A 78 4.25 25.79 2.83
N SER A 79 3.28 26.08 1.97
CA SER A 79 2.73 27.44 1.77
C SER A 79 1.82 27.91 2.92
N LYS A 80 1.42 27.01 3.80
CA LYS A 80 0.75 27.34 5.07
C LYS A 80 1.21 26.42 6.20
N PRO A 81 1.27 26.91 7.45
CA PRO A 81 1.43 26.05 8.61
C PRO A 81 0.13 25.29 8.91
N LEU A 82 0.22 24.25 9.73
CA LEU A 82 -0.96 23.64 10.36
C LEU A 82 -1.26 24.39 11.67
N ALA A 83 -2.39 25.07 11.73
CA ALA A 83 -2.78 25.80 12.93
C ALA A 83 -3.18 24.83 14.06
N GLU A 84 -2.98 25.23 15.33
CA GLU A 84 -3.36 24.38 16.47
C GLU A 84 -4.86 24.03 16.46
N THR A 85 -5.72 24.98 16.06
CA THR A 85 -7.16 24.74 15.94
C THR A 85 -7.51 23.74 14.82
N GLU A 86 -6.71 23.67 13.76
CA GLU A 86 -6.83 22.62 12.73
C GLU A 86 -6.34 21.28 13.27
N ARG A 87 -5.19 21.26 13.98
CA ARG A 87 -4.66 20.06 14.63
C ARG A 87 -5.68 19.43 15.59
N GLN A 88 -6.34 20.23 16.42
CA GLN A 88 -7.38 19.76 17.35
C GLN A 88 -8.59 19.15 16.64
N LYS A 89 -8.89 19.56 15.40
CA LYS A 89 -9.92 18.91 14.57
C LYS A 89 -9.43 17.61 13.96
N LEU A 90 -8.16 17.53 13.58
CA LEU A 90 -7.56 16.37 12.94
C LEU A 90 -7.38 15.18 13.89
N LEU A 91 -6.98 15.42 15.15
CA LEU A 91 -6.70 14.37 16.12
C LEU A 91 -7.85 13.36 16.29
N PRO A 92 -9.10 13.76 16.60
CA PRO A 92 -10.20 12.80 16.74
C PRO A 92 -10.54 12.08 15.42
N MET A 93 -10.34 12.72 14.26
CA MET A 93 -10.53 12.07 12.96
C MET A 93 -9.48 10.98 12.72
N ALA A 94 -8.22 11.26 13.05
CA ALA A 94 -7.14 10.30 12.93
C ALA A 94 -7.33 9.10 13.88
N GLU A 95 -7.83 9.35 15.08
CA GLU A 95 -8.12 8.30 16.06
C GLU A 95 -9.28 7.39 15.62
N GLU A 96 -10.36 7.95 15.09
CA GLU A 96 -11.46 7.16 14.50
C GLU A 96 -10.97 6.27 13.34
N VAL A 97 -10.11 6.82 12.48
CA VAL A 97 -9.52 6.06 11.36
C VAL A 97 -8.52 5.00 11.84
N LEU A 98 -7.78 5.24 12.92
CA LEU A 98 -6.88 4.25 13.52
C LEU A 98 -7.67 3.08 14.12
N GLU A 99 -8.76 3.36 14.85
CA GLU A 99 -9.64 2.31 15.37
C GLU A 99 -10.28 1.50 14.24
N PHE A 100 -10.67 2.16 13.15
CA PHE A 100 -11.12 1.46 11.96
C PHE A 100 -10.03 0.58 11.35
N ALA A 101 -8.79 1.05 11.23
CA ALA A 101 -7.68 0.23 10.70
C ALA A 101 -7.40 -1.01 11.54
N LYS A 102 -7.41 -0.89 12.88
CA LYS A 102 -7.28 -2.02 13.81
C LYS A 102 -8.40 -3.03 13.60
N TRP A 103 -9.64 -2.54 13.54
CA TRP A 103 -10.80 -3.38 13.28
C TRP A 103 -10.73 -4.05 11.90
N THR A 104 -10.29 -3.34 10.86
CA THR A 104 -10.13 -3.88 9.49
C THR A 104 -9.14 -5.03 9.45
N ILE A 105 -7.98 -4.90 10.10
CA ILE A 105 -6.98 -5.98 10.14
C ILE A 105 -7.55 -7.22 10.84
N ALA A 106 -8.18 -7.06 12.00
CA ALA A 106 -8.82 -8.16 12.71
C ALA A 106 -9.93 -8.81 11.85
N PHE A 107 -10.82 -8.00 11.29
CA PHE A 107 -11.89 -8.46 10.40
C PHE A 107 -11.35 -9.25 9.20
N ALA A 108 -10.28 -8.77 8.56
CA ALA A 108 -9.66 -9.43 7.43
C ALA A 108 -9.06 -10.80 7.82
N LYS A 109 -8.34 -10.87 8.94
CA LYS A 109 -7.73 -12.11 9.46
C LYS A 109 -8.76 -13.14 9.89
N GLU A 110 -9.86 -12.71 10.48
CA GLU A 110 -10.85 -13.61 11.08
C GLU A 110 -11.97 -14.02 10.11
N ASN A 111 -12.39 -13.12 9.22
CA ASN A 111 -13.65 -13.28 8.47
C ASN A 111 -13.46 -13.37 6.95
N ILE A 112 -12.36 -12.80 6.42
CA ILE A 112 -12.08 -12.76 4.98
C ILE A 112 -11.07 -13.85 4.62
N PHE A 113 -9.80 -13.66 4.98
CA PHE A 113 -8.69 -14.44 4.42
C PHE A 113 -8.77 -15.95 4.69
N PRO A 114 -9.26 -16.45 5.84
CA PRO A 114 -9.36 -17.89 6.08
C PRO A 114 -10.15 -18.66 5.00
N LYS A 115 -11.12 -18.00 4.36
CA LYS A 115 -11.93 -18.60 3.28
C LYS A 115 -11.20 -18.72 1.95
N PHE A 116 -10.10 -17.98 1.78
CA PHE A 116 -9.40 -17.82 0.50
C PHE A 116 -7.92 -18.23 0.53
N LEU A 117 -7.40 -18.70 1.66
CA LEU A 117 -5.96 -19.00 1.81
C LEU A 117 -5.44 -19.98 0.75
N ASP A 118 -6.21 -21.01 0.39
CA ASP A 118 -5.78 -22.00 -0.61
C ASP A 118 -5.70 -21.40 -2.02
N VAL A 119 -6.64 -20.50 -2.36
CA VAL A 119 -6.63 -19.77 -3.63
C VAL A 119 -5.47 -18.79 -3.66
N VAL A 120 -5.26 -18.02 -2.58
CA VAL A 120 -4.16 -17.05 -2.46
C VAL A 120 -2.80 -17.74 -2.63
N LYS A 121 -2.64 -18.98 -2.12
CA LYS A 121 -1.41 -19.76 -2.25
C LYS A 121 -1.14 -20.33 -3.64
N SER A 122 -2.11 -20.29 -4.54
CA SER A 122 -1.98 -20.87 -5.89
C SER A 122 -2.10 -19.84 -7.00
N LEU A 123 -2.80 -18.74 -6.77
CA LEU A 123 -3.09 -17.73 -7.78
C LEU A 123 -1.89 -16.78 -7.98
N GLY A 124 -1.28 -16.84 -9.17
CA GLY A 124 -0.26 -15.86 -9.58
C GLY A 124 1.01 -15.89 -8.73
N VAL A 125 1.38 -17.07 -8.21
CA VAL A 125 2.61 -17.25 -7.44
C VAL A 125 3.81 -17.17 -8.37
N ILE A 126 4.58 -16.09 -8.24
CA ILE A 126 5.79 -15.84 -9.00
C ILE A 126 6.87 -15.33 -8.03
N GLU A 127 8.02 -15.99 -8.04
CA GLU A 127 9.20 -15.57 -7.29
C GLU A 127 9.90 -14.43 -8.02
N THR A 128 10.01 -13.29 -7.35
CA THR A 128 10.60 -12.05 -7.87
C THR A 128 11.27 -11.32 -6.74
N GLY A 129 12.14 -10.36 -7.05
CA GLY A 129 12.64 -9.48 -6.00
C GLY A 129 11.63 -8.42 -5.56
N PHE A 130 12.05 -7.57 -4.64
CA PHE A 130 11.22 -6.53 -4.03
C PHE A 130 11.97 -5.22 -3.95
N LEU A 131 11.24 -4.11 -4.09
CA LEU A 131 11.77 -2.76 -3.90
C LEU A 131 10.84 -1.98 -2.97
N GLY A 132 11.43 -1.36 -1.95
CA GLY A 132 10.74 -0.47 -1.02
C GLY A 132 11.68 0.54 -0.38
N THR A 133 11.10 1.57 0.23
CA THR A 133 11.85 2.60 0.96
C THR A 133 12.00 2.19 2.42
N VAL A 134 13.22 2.30 2.94
CA VAL A 134 13.56 1.99 4.34
C VAL A 134 14.20 3.19 5.04
N GLY A 135 13.89 3.36 6.31
CA GLY A 135 14.53 4.32 7.19
C GLY A 135 15.97 3.95 7.56
N PRO A 136 16.70 4.81 8.28
CA PRO A 136 18.10 4.58 8.67
C PRO A 136 18.33 3.31 9.50
N ASP A 137 17.31 2.86 10.21
CA ASP A 137 17.26 1.66 11.05
C ASP A 137 16.59 0.45 10.35
N GLY A 138 16.39 0.53 9.04
CA GLY A 138 15.70 -0.50 8.26
C GLY A 138 14.17 -0.49 8.42
N SER A 139 13.61 0.46 9.15
CA SER A 139 12.16 0.57 9.34
C SER A 139 11.41 0.85 8.03
N LEU A 140 10.18 0.37 7.94
CA LEU A 140 9.25 0.75 6.87
C LEU A 140 9.11 2.28 6.83
N ASN A 141 9.45 2.89 5.70
CA ASN A 141 9.23 4.31 5.49
C ASN A 141 8.50 4.56 4.16
N CYS A 142 7.54 5.48 4.18
CA CYS A 142 6.73 5.84 3.01
C CYS A 142 7.03 7.26 2.49
N TYR A 143 7.96 7.98 3.11
CA TYR A 143 8.23 9.39 2.82
C TYR A 143 9.70 9.63 2.43
N ASP A 144 10.64 9.21 3.26
CA ASP A 144 12.07 9.49 3.07
C ASP A 144 12.94 8.32 3.53
N GLY A 145 14.11 8.17 2.93
CA GLY A 145 15.04 7.10 3.23
C GLY A 145 15.75 6.55 2.00
N LYS A 146 16.31 5.36 2.14
CA LYS A 146 16.98 4.66 1.04
C LYS A 146 16.03 3.71 0.34
N LEU A 147 16.27 3.48 -0.94
CA LEU A 147 15.61 2.43 -1.69
C LEU A 147 16.36 1.12 -1.45
N ARG A 148 15.66 0.11 -0.92
CA ARG A 148 16.16 -1.25 -0.73
C ARG A 148 15.66 -2.15 -1.84
N LEU A 149 16.56 -2.59 -2.71
CA LEU A 149 16.28 -3.54 -3.78
C LEU A 149 16.76 -4.93 -3.37
N MET A 150 15.81 -5.82 -3.12
CA MET A 150 16.01 -7.18 -2.59
C MET A 150 15.79 -8.22 -3.68
N LYS A 151 16.68 -9.21 -3.75
CA LYS A 151 16.58 -10.39 -4.62
C LYS A 151 15.69 -11.46 -3.98
N THR A 152 15.37 -12.50 -4.75
CA THR A 152 14.57 -13.65 -4.29
C THR A 152 15.23 -14.43 -3.15
N ASP A 153 16.56 -14.42 -3.06
CA ASP A 153 17.33 -15.05 -1.98
C ASP A 153 17.39 -14.19 -0.68
N GLY A 154 16.74 -13.02 -0.68
CA GLY A 154 16.72 -12.09 0.45
C GLY A 154 17.95 -11.17 0.53
N THR A 155 18.97 -11.36 -0.31
CA THR A 155 20.08 -10.40 -0.40
C THR A 155 19.59 -9.08 -0.99
N TYR A 156 20.15 -7.96 -0.56
CA TYR A 156 19.68 -6.65 -1.00
C TYR A 156 20.82 -5.65 -1.17
N THR A 157 20.50 -4.57 -1.89
CA THR A 157 21.34 -3.38 -1.98
C THR A 157 20.50 -2.14 -1.69
N ASP A 158 21.01 -1.30 -0.80
CA ASP A 158 20.41 0.00 -0.47
C ASP A 158 21.09 1.09 -1.29
N PHE A 159 20.30 2.00 -1.88
CA PHE A 159 20.79 3.12 -2.67
C PHE A 159 19.93 4.37 -2.47
N ASN A 160 20.51 5.54 -2.74
CA ASN A 160 19.77 6.80 -2.64
C ASN A 160 18.87 6.98 -3.88
N TYR A 161 17.74 7.68 -3.71
CA TYR A 161 16.75 7.85 -4.78
C TYR A 161 17.30 8.61 -6.01
N ASP A 162 18.30 9.46 -5.83
CA ASP A 162 18.97 10.21 -6.90
C ASP A 162 19.88 9.32 -7.76
N GLN A 163 20.22 8.12 -7.29
CA GLN A 163 21.03 7.13 -8.01
C GLN A 163 20.18 6.12 -8.79
N TYR A 164 18.85 6.26 -8.84
CA TYR A 164 17.97 5.21 -9.35
C TYR A 164 18.26 4.74 -10.78
N LEU A 165 18.87 5.59 -11.62
CA LEU A 165 19.26 5.26 -13.00
C LEU A 165 20.38 4.21 -13.10
N ASP A 166 21.13 4.00 -12.03
CA ASP A 166 22.15 2.95 -11.95
C ASP A 166 21.54 1.59 -11.59
N PHE A 167 20.39 1.61 -10.91
CA PHE A 167 19.74 0.42 -10.35
C PHE A 167 18.52 -0.06 -11.15
N ILE A 168 17.79 0.85 -11.78
CA ILE A 168 16.53 0.60 -12.46
C ILE A 168 16.66 0.97 -13.94
N SER A 169 16.13 0.12 -14.81
CA SER A 169 15.98 0.38 -16.23
C SER A 169 14.57 -0.01 -16.67
N GLU A 170 14.13 0.48 -17.83
CA GLU A 170 12.76 0.29 -18.32
C GLU A 170 12.78 -0.37 -19.70
N LYS A 171 12.09 -1.51 -19.83
CA LYS A 171 11.87 -2.18 -21.11
C LYS A 171 10.54 -1.73 -21.73
N VAL A 172 10.52 -1.48 -23.04
CA VAL A 172 9.30 -1.26 -23.84
C VAL A 172 8.99 -2.54 -24.61
N LEU A 173 7.72 -2.96 -24.58
CA LEU A 173 7.22 -4.10 -25.34
C LEU A 173 6.15 -3.65 -26.33
N PRO A 174 6.07 -4.25 -27.53
CA PRO A 174 5.24 -3.74 -28.63
C PRO A 174 3.73 -3.83 -28.38
N TRP A 175 3.31 -4.58 -27.35
CA TRP A 175 1.91 -4.87 -27.04
C TRP A 175 1.37 -4.08 -25.84
N SER A 176 2.15 -3.18 -25.25
CA SER A 176 1.71 -2.35 -24.11
C SER A 176 2.37 -0.98 -24.10
N TYR A 177 1.60 0.06 -23.77
CA TYR A 177 2.14 1.38 -23.48
C TYR A 177 2.81 1.46 -22.10
N MET A 178 2.43 0.56 -21.18
CA MET A 178 3.09 0.46 -19.88
C MET A 178 4.49 -0.11 -20.10
N LYS A 179 5.50 0.61 -19.60
CA LYS A 179 6.87 0.11 -19.54
C LYS A 179 6.99 -1.03 -18.54
N PHE A 180 8.07 -1.78 -18.64
CA PHE A 180 8.41 -2.89 -17.76
C PHE A 180 9.73 -2.58 -17.05
N PRO A 181 9.69 -1.92 -15.87
CA PRO A 181 10.88 -1.67 -15.07
C PRO A 181 11.53 -2.97 -14.60
N TYR A 182 12.86 -2.98 -14.56
CA TYR A 182 13.65 -4.12 -14.08
C TYR A 182 14.93 -3.66 -13.38
N ALA A 183 15.47 -4.55 -12.54
CA ALA A 183 16.67 -4.34 -11.76
C ALA A 183 17.92 -4.40 -12.67
N LYS A 184 18.35 -3.24 -13.17
CA LYS A 184 19.54 -3.08 -14.00
C LYS A 184 20.81 -3.52 -13.26
N SER A 185 20.92 -3.17 -11.98
CA SER A 185 22.12 -3.44 -11.17
C SER A 185 22.38 -4.91 -10.93
N TRP A 186 21.39 -5.79 -11.09
CA TRP A 186 21.59 -7.23 -10.95
C TRP A 186 22.37 -7.85 -12.11
N GLY A 187 22.43 -7.17 -13.26
CA GLY A 187 23.17 -7.67 -14.43
C GLY A 187 22.56 -8.89 -15.11
N GLU A 188 21.36 -9.32 -14.70
CA GLU A 188 20.67 -10.54 -15.19
C GLU A 188 19.89 -10.30 -16.50
N GLY A 189 19.65 -9.03 -16.85
CA GLY A 189 18.81 -8.64 -17.98
C GLY A 189 17.33 -8.55 -17.62
N PHE A 190 16.46 -8.64 -18.64
CA PHE A 190 15.00 -8.58 -18.51
C PHE A 190 14.39 -9.82 -19.15
N ASP A 191 13.61 -10.57 -18.39
CA ASP A 191 12.85 -11.72 -18.88
C ASP A 191 11.56 -11.90 -18.06
N LEU A 192 10.44 -12.17 -18.74
CA LEU A 192 9.11 -12.39 -18.16
C LEU A 192 8.74 -13.88 -18.06
N ASP A 193 9.69 -14.80 -18.24
CA ASP A 193 9.47 -16.21 -17.97
C ASP A 193 8.92 -16.40 -16.53
N LEU A 194 7.76 -17.06 -16.41
CA LEU A 194 7.07 -17.25 -15.14
C LEU A 194 7.82 -18.17 -14.17
N ASN A 195 8.66 -19.07 -14.69
CA ASN A 195 9.42 -20.04 -13.89
C ASN A 195 10.82 -19.51 -13.53
N ALA A 196 11.36 -18.57 -14.31
CA ALA A 196 12.69 -18.01 -14.11
C ALA A 196 12.78 -16.53 -14.55
N PRO A 197 11.99 -15.64 -13.93
CA PRO A 197 11.98 -14.23 -14.32
C PRO A 197 13.34 -13.58 -14.03
N LYS A 198 13.80 -12.68 -14.91
CA LYS A 198 15.10 -12.01 -14.77
C LYS A 198 14.94 -10.52 -14.59
N GLY A 199 15.61 -9.98 -13.56
CA GLY A 199 15.54 -8.57 -13.22
C GLY A 199 14.17 -8.11 -12.73
N ILE A 200 13.20 -9.02 -12.53
CA ILE A 200 11.84 -8.66 -12.16
C ILE A 200 11.76 -8.43 -10.64
N TYR A 201 11.23 -7.27 -10.27
CA TYR A 201 10.92 -6.92 -8.89
C TYR A 201 9.51 -6.35 -8.77
N ARG A 202 8.92 -6.49 -7.59
CA ARG A 202 7.63 -5.88 -7.23
C ARG A 202 7.82 -4.72 -6.25
N THR A 203 6.84 -3.83 -6.21
CA THR A 203 6.82 -2.68 -5.30
C THR A 203 5.50 -2.62 -4.54
N ASN A 204 5.39 -1.70 -3.58
CA ASN A 204 4.22 -1.45 -2.74
C ASN A 204 3.89 -2.59 -1.75
N THR A 205 3.00 -2.31 -0.78
CA THR A 205 2.44 -3.26 0.22
C THR A 205 3.40 -4.38 0.62
N LEU A 206 3.17 -5.62 0.17
CA LEU A 206 3.96 -6.80 0.54
C LEU A 206 5.44 -6.66 0.18
N ALA A 207 5.79 -5.98 -0.92
CA ALA A 207 7.19 -5.70 -1.24
C ALA A 207 7.85 -4.86 -0.16
N ARG A 208 7.16 -3.82 0.35
CA ARG A 208 7.67 -2.97 1.44
C ARG A 208 7.78 -3.74 2.75
N ILE A 209 6.81 -4.62 3.03
CA ILE A 209 6.83 -5.53 4.19
C ILE A 209 7.97 -6.55 4.10
N ASN A 210 8.30 -7.02 2.90
CA ASN A 210 9.40 -7.96 2.71
C ASN A 210 10.77 -7.28 2.86
N VAL A 211 10.93 -6.04 2.40
CA VAL A 211 12.22 -5.35 2.48
C VAL A 211 12.51 -4.67 3.82
N CYS A 212 11.47 -4.26 4.57
CA CYS A 212 11.68 -3.59 5.85
C CYS A 212 12.10 -4.57 6.94
N ASP A 213 12.94 -4.13 7.87
CA ASP A 213 13.33 -4.95 9.02
C ASP A 213 12.25 -4.90 10.12
N ASN A 214 11.64 -3.73 10.31
CA ASN A 214 10.62 -3.44 11.32
C ASN A 214 9.65 -2.34 10.84
N ILE A 215 8.60 -2.06 11.61
CA ILE A 215 7.71 -0.91 11.45
C ILE A 215 7.76 -0.07 12.72
N SER A 216 8.01 1.24 12.60
CA SER A 216 8.24 2.11 13.77
C SER A 216 7.00 2.36 14.64
N THR A 217 5.79 2.03 14.18
CA THR A 217 4.55 2.17 14.95
C THR A 217 4.22 0.84 15.67
N PRO A 218 4.00 0.87 16.99
CA PRO A 218 3.97 -0.35 17.80
C PRO A 218 2.85 -1.33 17.43
N LEU A 219 1.67 -0.82 17.06
CA LEU A 219 0.55 -1.66 16.65
C LEU A 219 0.80 -2.35 15.31
N ALA A 220 1.40 -1.65 14.34
CA ALA A 220 1.72 -2.25 13.05
C ALA A 220 2.92 -3.20 13.14
N GLN A 221 3.87 -2.93 14.04
CA GLN A 221 4.97 -3.84 14.35
C GLN A 221 4.45 -5.18 14.90
N ALA A 222 3.49 -5.16 15.82
CA ALA A 222 2.89 -6.39 16.33
C ALA A 222 2.20 -7.20 15.23
N GLU A 223 1.56 -6.55 14.26
CA GLU A 223 0.98 -7.22 13.10
C GLU A 223 2.05 -7.76 12.13
N LEU A 224 3.19 -7.07 11.97
CA LEU A 224 4.32 -7.57 11.20
C LEU A 224 4.91 -8.85 11.81
N GLU A 225 5.10 -8.85 13.14
CA GLU A 225 5.62 -10.00 13.88
C GLU A 225 4.68 -11.20 13.75
N ALA A 226 3.36 -10.97 13.91
CA ALA A 226 2.35 -12.01 13.72
C ALA A 226 2.24 -12.49 12.26
N PHE A 227 2.55 -11.65 11.28
CA PHE A 227 2.56 -12.03 9.87
C PHE A 227 3.78 -12.89 9.51
N ARG A 228 4.91 -12.71 10.19
CA ARG A 228 6.18 -13.42 9.95
C ARG A 228 6.36 -14.69 10.79
N SER A 229 5.48 -14.94 11.78
CA SER A 229 5.46 -16.15 12.60
C SER A 229 4.77 -17.30 11.89
#